data_AF-A0A927GLF9-F1
#
_entry.id   AF-A0A927GLF9-F1
#
_cell.length_a   1.000
_cell.length_b   1.000
_cell.length_c   1.000
_cell.angle_alpha   90.00
_cell.angle_beta   90.00
_cell.angle_gamma   90.00
#
_symmetry.space_group_name_H-M   'P 1'
#
loop_
_entity.id
_entity.type
_entity.pdbx_description
1 polymer ?
#
loop_
_entity_poly.entity_id
_entity_poly.type
_entity_poly.pdbx_seq_one_letter_code
_entity_poly.pdbx_strand_id
1 'polypeptide(L)' 'MRTVIGRRFHLTCTIQGVRKLLVRNGWSCQVPARRALERDDGAVAGWAREVWPCEEDSRR' A
#
# COMPACT_ATOMS: atom_id res chain seq x y z
N MET A 1 4.18 5.62 5.85
CA MET A 1 5.32 5.68 4.90
C MET A 1 6.27 6.86 5.17
N ARG A 2 5.80 8.11 5.10
CA ARG A 2 6.63 9.33 5.27
C ARG A 2 7.49 9.32 6.54
N THR A 3 6.89 8.95 7.68
CA THR A 3 7.58 8.89 8.98
C THR A 3 8.69 7.85 9.02
N VAL A 4 8.51 6.69 8.38
CA VAL A 4 9.51 5.61 8.38
C VAL A 4 10.70 6.00 7.52
N ILE A 5 10.47 6.55 6.31
CA ILE A 5 11.54 6.97 5.41
C ILE A 5 12.32 8.14 6.03
N GLY A 6 11.61 9.13 6.57
CA GLY A 6 12.23 10.26 7.26
C GLY A 6 13.09 9.84 8.45
N ARG A 7 12.63 8.88 9.26
CA ARG A 7 13.40 8.38 10.41
C ARG A 7 14.58 7.49 10.03
N ARG A 8 14.42 6.62 9.03
CA ARG A 8 15.45 5.61 8.69
C ARG A 8 16.53 6.15 7.76
N PHE A 9 16.15 7.03 6.84
CA PHE A 9 17.03 7.55 5.80
C PHE A 9 17.33 9.04 5.93
N HIS A 10 16.71 9.74 6.90
CA HIS A 10 16.86 11.19 7.09
C HIS A 10 16.48 12.01 5.84
N LEU A 11 15.54 11.47 5.05
CA LEU A 11 15.07 12.06 3.81
C LEU A 11 13.61 12.48 3.92
N THR A 12 13.33 13.72 3.52
CA THR A 12 11.97 14.19 3.30
C THR A 12 11.57 13.92 1.86
N CYS A 13 10.67 12.96 1.66
CA CYS A 13 10.16 12.60 0.35
C CYS A 13 8.63 12.77 0.28
N THR A 14 8.13 13.24 -0.86
CA THR A 14 6.69 13.22 -1.15
C THR A 14 6.29 11.80 -1.57
N ILE A 15 5.04 11.42 -1.31
CA ILE A 15 4.51 10.08 -1.67
C ILE A 15 4.59 9.87 -3.20
N GLN A 16 4.28 10.91 -3.99
CA GLN A 16 4.43 10.86 -5.44
C GLN A 16 5.88 10.70 -5.88
N GLY A 17 6.84 11.36 -5.21
CA GLY A 17 8.27 11.22 -5.49
C GLY A 17 8.77 9.80 -5.24
N VAL A 18 8.36 9.19 -4.12
CA VAL A 18 8.68 7.79 -3.81
C VAL A 18 8.10 6.86 -4.87
N ARG A 19 6.83 7.06 -5.27
CA ARG A 19 6.20 6.24 -6.32
C ARG A 19 6.96 6.31 -7.64
N LYS A 20 7.32 7.51 -8.11
CA LYS A 20 8.11 7.70 -9.34
C LYS A 20 9.47 7.00 -9.25
N LEU A 21 10.15 7.11 -8.10
CA LEU A 21 11.43 6.46 -7.87
C LEU A 21 11.32 4.93 -7.93
N LEU A 22 10.32 4.34 -7.29
CA LEU A 22 10.11 2.90 -7.28
C LEU A 22 9.87 2.37 -8.71
N VAL A 23 8.94 2.97 -9.45
CA VAL A 23 8.64 2.55 -10.83
C VAL A 23 9.86 2.65 -11.74
N ARG A 24 10.66 3.73 -11.64
CA ARG A 24 11.90 3.89 -12.43
C ARG A 24 12.92 2.76 -12.16
N ASN A 25 12.93 2.22 -10.94
CA ASN A 25 13.81 1.11 -10.56
C ASN A 25 13.17 -0.27 -10.78
N GLY A 26 12.10 -0.35 -11.59
CA GLY A 26 11.45 -1.62 -11.92
C GLY A 26 10.56 -2.20 -10.80
N TRP A 27 10.30 -1.45 -9.74
CA TRP A 27 9.41 -1.91 -8.67
C TRP A 27 7.94 -1.79 -9.07
N SER A 28 7.19 -2.87 -8.85
CA SER A 28 5.74 -2.94 -9.00
C SER A 28 5.03 -3.15 -7.65
N CYS A 29 3.71 -2.97 -7.61
CA CYS A 29 2.92 -3.33 -6.44
C CYS A 29 3.08 -4.82 -6.15
N GLN A 30 3.54 -5.16 -4.94
CA GLN A 30 3.79 -6.53 -4.55
C GLN A 30 2.48 -7.19 -4.12
N VAL A 31 2.22 -8.37 -4.70
CA VAL A 31 1.12 -9.24 -4.29
C VAL A 31 1.74 -10.40 -3.50
N PRO A 32 1.14 -10.82 -2.37
CA PRO A 32 1.63 -11.97 -1.64
C PRO A 32 1.78 -13.18 -2.56
N ALA A 33 2.94 -13.84 -2.52
CA ALA A 33 3.23 -15.01 -3.36
C ALA A 33 2.33 -16.20 -3.05
N ARG A 34 1.78 -16.25 -1.83
CA ARG A 34 0.86 -17.27 -1.37
C ARG A 34 -0.28 -16.64 -0.60
N ARG A 35 -1.42 -17.30 -0.66
CA ARG A 35 -2.58 -16.98 0.16
C ARG A 35 -2.30 -17.37 1.61
N ALA A 36 -2.66 -16.52 2.57
CA ALA A 36 -2.60 -16.87 3.98
C ALA A 36 -3.54 -18.04 4.29
N LEU A 37 -3.08 -19.01 5.07
CA LEU A 37 -3.83 -20.22 5.42
C LEU A 37 -5.14 -19.87 6.15
N GLU A 38 -5.07 -18.87 7.02
CA GLU A 38 -6.19 -18.39 7.84
C GLU A 38 -7.17 -17.49 7.07
N ARG A 39 -6.93 -17.24 5.77
CA ARG A 39 -7.73 -16.28 4.99
C ARG A 39 -9.10 -16.85 4.65
N ASP A 40 -10.13 -16.30 5.30
CA ASP A 40 -11.55 -16.45 4.95
C ASP A 40 -11.97 -15.40 3.90
N ASP A 41 -12.33 -15.82 2.68
CA ASP A 41 -12.76 -14.89 1.62
C ASP A 41 -14.10 -14.22 1.92
N GLY A 42 -15.01 -14.89 2.63
CA GLY A 42 -16.31 -14.35 3.00
C GLY A 42 -16.16 -13.22 4.03
N ALA A 43 -15.32 -13.45 5.05
CA ALA A 43 -14.97 -12.43 6.02
C ALA A 43 -14.23 -11.25 5.37
N VAL A 44 -13.31 -11.51 4.43
CA VAL A 44 -12.61 -10.46 3.69
C VAL A 44 -13.56 -9.64 2.81
N ALA A 45 -14.52 -10.28 2.13
CA ALA A 45 -15.49 -9.60 1.30
C ALA A 45 -16.46 -8.73 2.10
N GLY A 46 -16.93 -9.22 3.26
CA GLY A 46 -17.74 -8.43 4.20
C GLY A 46 -16.96 -7.23 4.74
N TRP A 47 -15.73 -7.47 5.20
CA TRP A 47 -14.86 -6.42 5.72
C TRP A 47 -14.55 -5.32 4.69
N ALA A 48 -14.26 -5.69 3.44
CA ALA A 48 -14.00 -4.73 2.36
C ALA A 48 -15.19 -3.82 2.08
N ARG A 49 -16.43 -4.30 2.28
CA ARG A 49 -17.66 -3.52 2.07
C ARG A 49 -18.03 -2.64 3.26
N GLU A 50 -17.77 -3.12 4.47
CA GLU A 50 -18.32 -2.54 5.70
C GLU A 50 -17.32 -1.65 6.44
N VAL A 51 -16.02 -1.95 6.33
CA VAL A 51 -14.99 -1.35 7.20
C VAL A 51 -13.94 -0.61 6.41
N TRP A 52 -13.67 -1.00 5.16
CA TRP A 52 -12.64 -0.33 4.37
C TRP A 52 -13.03 1.15 4.18
N PRO A 53 -12.24 2.10 4.72
CA PRO A 53 -12.49 3.51 4.44
C PRO A 53 -12.40 3.70 2.93
N CYS A 54 -13.39 4.32 2.32
CA CYS A 54 -13.37 4.66 0.90
C CYS A 54 -12.21 5.65 0.63
N GLU A 55 -10.98 5.15 0.58
CA GLU A 55 -9.78 5.88 0.14
C GLU A 55 -9.73 5.93 -1.40
N GLU A 56 -10.87 5.82 -2.08
CA GLU A 56 -10.99 6.01 -3.52
C GLU A 56 -11.12 7.48 -3.93
N ASP A 57 -11.14 8.43 -2.99
CA ASP A 57 -11.15 9.86 -3.35
C ASP A 57 -9.75 10.44 -3.65
N SER A 58 -8.66 9.73 -3.32
CA SER A 58 -7.29 10.22 -3.55
C SER A 58 -6.63 9.76 -4.86
N ARG A 59 -7.39 9.19 -5.80
CA ARG A 59 -6.93 9.03 -7.20
C ARG A 59 -7.39 10.21 -8.06
N ARG A 60 -6.89 11.41 -7.75
CA ARG A 60 -6.88 12.53 -8.69
C ARG A 60 -5.56 13.30 -8.60
#